data_AF-A0A2N6DM01-F1
#
_entry.id   AF-A0A2N6DM01-F1
#
_cell.length_a   1.000
_cell.length_b   1.000
_cell.length_c   1.000
_cell.angle_alpha   90.00
_cell.angle_beta   90.00
_cell.angle_gamma   90.00
#
_symmetry.space_group_name_H-M   'P 1'
#
loop_
_entity.id
_entity.type
_entity.pdbx_description
1 polymer ?
#
loop_
_entity_poly.entity_id
_entity_poly.type
_entity_poly.pdbx_seq_one_letter_code
_entity_poly.pdbx_strand_id
1 'polypeptide(L)'
;MKKLMTTMLCCMFFLGGVAGAAELSDSHTRLLKESGIPLYKDTQFIDGGLGDAVVGARFATSAAVDDVRTFYRKAFPGWALQSEYGWTLYDGKPSKSPAAFMGKKSVTVLENKNLPEWFGLPQNMTTEVMIVVP
;
A
#
# COMPACT_ATOMS: atom_id res chain seq x y z
N MET A 1 18.01 -49.45 -10.47
CA MET A 1 18.41 -49.46 -9.04
C MET A 1 19.87 -49.03 -9.00
N LYS A 2 20.33 -47.92 -8.42
CA LYS A 2 20.03 -47.29 -7.12
C LYS A 2 20.09 -45.76 -7.27
N LYS A 3 19.15 -45.06 -6.64
CA LYS A 3 19.13 -43.60 -6.47
C LYS A 3 20.10 -43.24 -5.35
N LEU A 4 21.03 -42.31 -5.57
CA LEU A 4 21.84 -41.73 -4.51
C LEU A 4 21.19 -40.41 -4.08
N MET A 5 20.50 -40.51 -2.94
CA MET A 5 20.09 -39.39 -2.10
C MET A 5 21.34 -38.73 -1.52
N THR A 6 21.48 -37.43 -1.72
CA THR A 6 22.31 -36.59 -0.85
C THR A 6 21.46 -35.44 -0.36
N THR A 7 20.83 -35.68 0.79
CA THR A 7 20.06 -34.70 1.56
C THR A 7 21.04 -33.75 2.23
N MET A 8 21.22 -32.54 1.68
CA MET A 8 22.04 -31.50 2.28
C MET A 8 21.18 -30.61 3.18
N LEU A 9 21.09 -31.05 4.43
CA LEU A 9 21.21 -30.31 5.68
C LEU A 9 20.81 -28.82 5.68
N CYS A 10 19.62 -28.58 6.24
CA CYS A 10 19.19 -27.47 7.09
C CYS A 10 20.17 -26.30 7.28
N CYS A 11 20.07 -25.27 6.44
CA CYS A 11 20.38 -23.91 6.86
C CYS A 11 19.10 -23.25 7.35
N MET A 12 18.88 -23.34 8.66
CA MET A 12 17.98 -22.50 9.42
C MET A 12 18.35 -21.03 9.19
N PHE A 13 17.67 -20.36 8.27
CA PHE A 13 17.55 -18.90 8.29
C PHE A 13 16.17 -18.56 8.86
N PHE A 14 16.02 -18.74 10.18
CA PHE A 14 15.00 -18.02 10.93
C PHE A 14 15.49 -16.57 11.08
N LEU A 15 15.41 -15.81 9.99
CA LEU A 15 15.38 -14.35 10.07
C LEU A 15 14.00 -13.96 10.58
N GLY A 16 13.78 -14.17 11.88
CA GLY A 16 12.73 -13.49 12.62
C GLY A 16 13.10 -12.01 12.68
N GLY A 17 12.94 -11.31 11.55
CA GLY A 17 13.02 -9.87 11.51
C GLY A 17 11.92 -9.34 12.41
N VAL A 18 12.32 -8.68 13.49
CA VAL A 18 11.43 -7.77 14.20
C VAL A 18 11.17 -6.65 13.21
N ALA A 19 10.10 -6.79 12.42
CA ALA A 19 9.64 -5.71 11.56
C ALA A 19 9.11 -4.62 12.50
N GLY A 20 9.99 -3.68 12.86
CA GLY A 20 9.54 -2.41 13.40
C GLY A 20 8.63 -1.79 12.34
N ALA A 21 7.43 -1.36 12.74
CA ALA A 21 6.59 -0.55 11.88
C ALA A 21 7.45 0.59 11.34
N ALA A 22 7.53 0.73 10.01
CA ALA A 22 8.24 1.85 9.44
C ALA A 22 7.58 3.14 9.93
N GLU A 23 8.38 4.19 10.12
CA GLU A 23 7.88 5.52 10.43
C GLU A 23 8.01 6.41 9.19
N LEU A 24 6.98 7.21 8.92
CA LEU A 24 7.09 8.29 7.94
C LEU A 24 8.07 9.33 8.48
N SER A 25 8.96 9.83 7.63
CA SER A 25 9.75 11.02 7.98
C SER A 25 8.83 12.23 8.19
N ASP A 26 9.29 13.22 8.94
CA ASP A 26 8.54 14.47 9.18
C ASP A 26 8.17 15.18 7.87
N SER A 27 9.06 15.17 6.87
CA SER A 27 8.81 15.77 5.56
C SER A 27 7.70 15.04 4.81
N HIS A 28 7.66 13.70 4.85
CA HIS A 28 6.63 12.92 4.17
C HIS A 28 5.28 13.06 4.88
N THR A 29 5.30 13.08 6.21
CA THR A 29 4.11 13.35 7.02
C THR A 29 3.53 14.72 6.69
N ARG A 30 4.37 15.74 6.56
CA ARG A 30 3.96 17.08 6.16
C ARG A 30 3.38 17.12 4.74
N LEU A 31 4.05 16.52 3.76
CA LEU A 31 3.57 16.48 2.37
C LEU A 31 2.22 15.77 2.24
N LEU A 32 2.05 14.62 2.90
CA LEU A 32 0.76 13.91 2.94
C LEU A 32 -0.33 14.80 3.57
N LYS A 33 -0.03 15.49 4.67
CA LYS A 33 -0.97 16.42 5.31
C LYS A 33 -1.35 17.59 4.39
N GLU A 34 -0.37 18.20 3.73
CA GLU A 34 -0.56 19.30 2.78
C GLU A 34 -1.30 18.86 1.51
N SER A 35 -1.22 17.58 1.13
CA SER A 35 -1.93 17.04 -0.03
C SER A 35 -3.46 17.10 0.11
N GLY A 36 -3.98 17.17 1.34
CA GLY A 36 -5.40 17.09 1.65
C GLY A 36 -5.97 15.68 1.63
N ILE A 37 -5.12 14.64 1.49
CA ILE A 37 -5.55 13.25 1.51
C ILE A 37 -5.66 12.72 2.94
N PRO A 38 -6.87 12.41 3.46
CA PRO A 38 -7.01 11.91 4.81
C PRO A 38 -6.54 10.46 4.87
N LEU A 39 -5.84 10.09 5.94
CA LEU A 39 -5.53 8.69 6.22
C LEU A 39 -6.77 7.99 6.80
N TYR A 40 -7.00 6.75 6.37
CA TYR A 40 -7.98 5.89 7.02
C TYR A 40 -7.53 5.59 8.46
N LYS A 41 -8.46 5.44 9.39
CA LYS A 41 -8.13 5.16 10.80
C LYS A 41 -7.38 3.83 10.95
N ASP A 42 -6.54 3.74 11.98
CA ASP A 42 -5.82 2.51 12.32
C ASP A 42 -4.94 1.96 11.18
N THR A 43 -4.55 2.81 10.22
CA THR A 43 -3.55 2.46 9.22
C THR A 43 -2.15 2.60 9.79
N GLN A 44 -1.31 1.61 9.52
CA GLN A 44 0.11 1.64 9.84
C GLN A 44 0.91 1.93 8.57
N PHE A 45 1.89 2.82 8.65
CA PHE A 45 2.85 2.99 7.57
C PHE A 45 3.73 1.74 7.49
N ILE A 46 3.96 1.26 6.28
CA ILE A 46 4.70 0.02 6.03
C ILE A 46 6.02 0.32 5.32
N ASP A 47 5.90 1.04 4.21
CA ASP A 47 6.98 1.33 3.30
C ASP A 47 6.57 2.51 2.40
N GLY A 48 7.54 3.17 1.82
CA GLY A 48 7.33 4.32 0.99
C GLY A 48 8.60 5.15 0.93
N GLY A 49 9.02 5.45 -0.28
CA GLY A 49 10.13 6.33 -0.55
C GLY A 49 9.69 7.34 -1.57
N LEU A 50 9.90 8.62 -1.27
CA LEU A 50 9.68 9.68 -2.23
C LEU A 50 10.97 9.83 -3.03
N GLY A 51 10.86 9.80 -4.35
CA GLY A 51 11.82 10.59 -5.11
C GLY A 51 11.59 12.07 -4.79
N ASP A 52 12.57 12.93 -5.08
CA ASP A 52 12.51 14.38 -4.79
C ASP A 52 11.25 15.09 -5.33
N ALA A 53 10.50 14.46 -6.25
CA ALA A 53 9.34 15.00 -6.94
C ALA A 53 8.04 14.17 -6.83
N VAL A 54 7.99 13.06 -6.09
CA VAL A 54 6.75 12.26 -5.94
C VAL A 54 6.71 11.55 -4.60
N VAL A 55 5.66 11.77 -3.83
CA VAL A 55 5.31 10.97 -2.66
C VAL A 55 4.67 9.66 -3.08
N GLY A 56 5.27 8.51 -2.77
CA GLY A 56 4.60 7.21 -2.76
C GLY A 56 4.63 6.63 -1.34
N ALA A 57 3.49 6.66 -0.64
CA ALA A 57 3.38 6.14 0.73
C ALA A 57 2.42 4.95 0.78
N ARG A 58 2.86 3.83 1.36
CA ARG A 58 2.08 2.60 1.52
C ARG A 58 1.74 2.38 2.99
N PHE A 59 0.48 2.01 3.21
CA PHE A 59 -0.11 1.75 4.52
C PHE A 59 -0.86 0.42 4.55
N ALA A 60 -0.96 -0.17 5.73
CA ALA A 60 -1.73 -1.38 6.01
C ALA A 60 -2.83 -1.11 7.04
N THR A 61 -3.95 -1.81 6.93
CA THR A 61 -4.97 -1.87 7.99
C THR A 61 -5.63 -3.25 8.04
N SER A 62 -6.15 -3.62 9.22
CA SER A 62 -7.00 -4.82 9.38
C SER A 62 -8.46 -4.58 8.97
N ALA A 63 -8.84 -3.35 8.61
CA ALA A 63 -10.19 -3.06 8.16
C ALA A 63 -10.51 -3.75 6.83
N ALA A 64 -11.79 -4.02 6.59
CA ALA A 64 -12.24 -4.61 5.33
C ALA A 64 -11.96 -3.65 4.17
N VAL A 65 -11.50 -4.20 3.05
CA VAL A 65 -11.10 -3.42 1.86
C VAL A 65 -12.23 -2.50 1.38
N ASP A 66 -13.48 -2.96 1.44
CA ASP A 66 -14.65 -2.19 0.96
C ASP A 66 -15.03 -1.04 1.89
N ASP A 67 -14.74 -1.13 3.19
CA ASP A 67 -14.92 -0.02 4.13
C ASP A 67 -13.93 1.10 3.82
N VAL A 68 -12.68 0.73 3.54
CA VAL A 68 -11.62 1.69 3.18
C VAL A 68 -11.91 2.34 1.83
N ARG A 69 -12.35 1.57 0.83
CA ARG A 69 -12.81 2.10 -0.47
C ARG A 69 -13.97 3.07 -0.31
N THR A 70 -14.96 2.72 0.51
CA THR A 70 -16.13 3.57 0.78
C THR A 70 -15.73 4.87 1.45
N PHE A 71 -14.80 4.82 2.41
CA PHE A 71 -14.23 6.02 3.05
C PHE A 71 -13.63 6.98 2.02
N TYR A 72 -12.73 6.48 1.16
CA TYR A 72 -12.08 7.33 0.15
C TYR A 72 -13.05 7.85 -0.91
N ARG A 73 -14.07 7.07 -1.30
CA ARG A 73 -15.12 7.58 -2.20
C ARG A 73 -15.92 8.73 -1.61
N LYS A 74 -16.21 8.67 -0.31
CA LYS A 74 -16.90 9.76 0.39
C LYS A 74 -16.00 10.98 0.53
N ALA A 75 -14.70 10.80 0.77
CA ALA A 75 -13.74 11.89 0.86
C ALA A 75 -13.55 12.61 -0.50
N PHE A 76 -13.62 11.87 -1.61
CA PHE A 76 -13.37 12.41 -2.95
C PHE A 76 -14.47 12.07 -3.96
N PRO A 77 -15.68 12.65 -3.82
CA PRO A 77 -16.79 12.35 -4.73
C PRO A 77 -16.55 12.80 -6.18
N GLY A 78 -15.67 13.79 -6.38
CA GLY A 78 -15.29 14.30 -7.70
C GLY A 78 -14.13 13.58 -8.38
N TRP A 79 -13.44 12.67 -7.69
CA TRP A 79 -12.30 11.94 -8.26
C TRP A 79 -12.75 10.80 -9.15
N ALA A 80 -12.02 10.59 -10.24
CA ALA A 80 -12.25 9.49 -11.15
C ALA A 80 -11.79 8.16 -10.51
N LEU A 81 -12.53 7.09 -10.78
CA LEU A 81 -12.15 5.73 -10.39
C LEU A 81 -11.65 4.96 -11.60
N GLN A 82 -10.48 4.37 -11.44
CA GLN A 82 -9.99 3.26 -12.25
C GLN A 82 -10.27 1.97 -11.48
N SER A 83 -10.86 0.96 -12.12
CA SER A 83 -11.13 -0.35 -11.50
C SER A 83 -10.65 -1.57 -12.31
N GLU A 84 -10.08 -1.35 -13.50
CA GLU A 84 -9.66 -2.44 -14.41
C GLU A 84 -8.33 -3.06 -13.97
N TYR A 85 -7.43 -2.29 -13.35
CA TYR A 85 -6.08 -2.73 -12.97
C TYR A 85 -5.82 -2.66 -11.45
N GLY A 86 -6.90 -2.47 -10.69
CA GLY A 86 -6.85 -2.14 -9.27
C GLY A 86 -7.89 -1.08 -8.97
N TRP A 87 -8.27 -0.93 -7.71
CA TRP A 87 -9.17 0.14 -7.30
C TRP A 87 -8.32 1.38 -7.01
N THR A 88 -8.29 2.33 -7.95
CA THR A 88 -7.52 3.57 -7.83
C THR A 88 -8.42 4.78 -8.03
N LEU A 89 -8.55 5.59 -7.00
CA LEU A 89 -9.25 6.88 -7.02
C LEU A 89 -8.24 7.98 -7.29
N TYR A 90 -8.48 8.89 -8.24
CA TYR A 90 -7.50 9.91 -8.63
C TYR A 90 -8.13 11.24 -9.04
N ASP A 91 -7.35 12.31 -8.84
CA ASP A 91 -7.74 13.69 -9.16
C ASP A 91 -7.67 13.97 -10.67
N GLY A 92 -8.66 13.50 -11.42
CA GLY A 92 -8.69 13.63 -12.87
C GLY A 92 -10.00 13.22 -13.52
N LYS A 93 -9.98 13.13 -14.86
CA LYS A 93 -11.13 12.68 -15.65
C LYS A 93 -11.13 11.15 -15.80
N PRO A 94 -12.32 10.51 -15.82
CA PRO A 94 -12.44 9.08 -16.07
C PRO A 94 -11.71 8.63 -17.34
N SER A 95 -11.01 7.52 -17.24
CA SER A 95 -10.25 6.91 -18.33
C SER A 95 -10.00 5.44 -18.04
N LYS A 96 -9.91 4.64 -19.10
CA LYS A 96 -9.53 3.22 -19.02
C LYS A 96 -8.01 3.02 -19.03
N SER A 97 -7.24 4.05 -19.42
CA SER A 97 -5.78 3.94 -19.50
C SER A 97 -5.14 4.05 -18.12
N PRO A 98 -4.18 3.18 -17.76
CA PRO A 98 -3.35 3.33 -16.56
C PRO A 98 -2.61 4.68 -16.49
N ALA A 99 -2.28 5.27 -17.65
CA ALA A 99 -1.63 6.57 -17.71
C ALA A 99 -2.49 7.71 -17.14
N ALA A 100 -3.80 7.48 -16.93
CA ALA A 100 -4.72 8.51 -16.49
C ALA A 100 -4.50 9.00 -15.06
N PHE A 101 -3.88 8.19 -14.21
CA PHE A 101 -3.57 8.54 -12.81
C PHE A 101 -2.06 8.75 -12.57
N MET A 102 -1.21 8.51 -13.58
CA MET A 102 0.22 8.81 -13.49
C MET A 102 0.42 10.32 -13.35
N GLY A 103 1.25 10.74 -12.38
CA GLY A 103 1.53 12.14 -12.11
C GLY A 103 0.34 12.90 -11.50
N LYS A 104 -0.64 12.21 -10.93
CA LYS A 104 -1.79 12.80 -10.24
C LYS A 104 -1.86 12.33 -8.81
N LYS A 105 -2.52 13.13 -7.97
CA LYS A 105 -2.93 12.67 -6.64
C LYS A 105 -3.81 11.45 -6.82
N SER A 106 -3.46 10.36 -6.15
CA SER A 106 -4.23 9.12 -6.24
C SER A 106 -4.16 8.30 -4.96
N VAL A 107 -5.20 7.50 -4.75
CA VAL A 107 -5.30 6.52 -3.67
C VAL A 107 -5.68 5.19 -4.29
N THR A 108 -4.82 4.19 -4.15
CA THR A 108 -5.09 2.81 -4.53
C THR A 108 -5.41 1.99 -3.27
N VAL A 109 -6.50 1.22 -3.31
CA VAL A 109 -6.94 0.37 -2.19
C VAL A 109 -7.17 -1.06 -2.67
N LEU A 110 -6.41 -2.01 -2.15
CA LEU A 110 -6.49 -3.40 -2.54
C LEU A 110 -6.35 -4.35 -1.35
N GLU A 111 -6.91 -5.54 -1.49
CA GLU A 111 -6.64 -6.63 -0.57
C GLU A 111 -5.38 -7.36 -1.03
N ASN A 112 -4.38 -7.45 -0.16
CA ASN A 112 -3.11 -8.11 -0.37
C ASN A 112 -2.84 -9.08 0.79
N LYS A 113 -3.11 -10.37 0.54
CA LYS A 113 -2.95 -11.43 1.56
C LYS A 113 -1.49 -11.71 1.94
N ASN A 114 -0.54 -11.26 1.11
CA ASN A 114 0.88 -11.44 1.38
C ASN A 114 1.49 -10.26 2.15
N LEU A 115 0.75 -9.15 2.29
CA LEU A 115 1.21 -7.94 2.97
C LEU A 115 1.72 -8.22 4.41
N PRO A 116 1.03 -9.03 5.24
CA PRO A 116 1.52 -9.34 6.56
C PRO A 116 2.87 -10.07 6.57
N GLU A 117 3.05 -11.02 5.68
CA GLU A 117 4.29 -11.80 5.58
C GLU A 117 5.45 -10.94 5.09
N TRP A 118 5.22 -10.14 4.04
CA TRP A 118 6.26 -9.30 3.43
C TRP A 118 6.82 -8.25 4.40
N PHE A 119 6.02 -7.79 5.35
CA PHE A 119 6.37 -6.67 6.22
C PHE A 119 6.24 -6.97 7.71
N GLY A 120 6.11 -8.24 8.08
CA GLY A 120 6.01 -8.67 9.49
C GLY A 120 4.82 -8.08 10.25
N LEU A 121 3.71 -7.80 9.57
CA LEU A 121 2.49 -7.26 10.18
C LEU A 121 1.61 -8.37 10.78
N PRO A 122 0.64 -8.04 11.66
CA PRO A 122 -0.41 -8.97 12.05
C PRO A 122 -1.11 -9.60 10.84
N GLN A 123 -1.39 -10.90 10.93
CA GLN A 123 -1.92 -11.72 9.82
C GLN A 123 -3.25 -11.22 9.22
N ASN A 124 -4.00 -10.41 9.97
CA ASN A 124 -5.26 -9.82 9.51
C ASN A 124 -5.07 -8.44 8.83
N MET A 125 -3.86 -7.87 8.79
CA MET A 125 -3.58 -6.59 8.11
C MET A 125 -3.37 -6.80 6.61
N THR A 126 -4.44 -7.19 5.92
CA THR A 126 -4.40 -7.52 4.49
C THR A 126 -4.86 -6.38 3.59
N THR A 127 -5.42 -5.29 4.13
CA THR A 127 -5.83 -4.15 3.30
C THR A 127 -4.66 -3.19 3.12
N GLU A 128 -4.21 -3.07 1.88
CA GLU A 128 -3.15 -2.17 1.45
C GLU A 128 -3.75 -0.87 0.90
N VAL A 129 -3.20 0.26 1.35
CA VAL A 129 -3.53 1.61 0.86
C VAL A 129 -2.25 2.25 0.35
N MET A 130 -2.22 2.62 -0.93
CA MET A 130 -1.12 3.37 -1.52
C MET A 130 -1.60 4.78 -1.87
N ILE A 131 -0.93 5.79 -1.33
CA ILE A 131 -1.21 7.20 -1.60
C ILE A 131 -0.07 7.76 -2.43
N VAL A 132 -0.41 8.38 -3.55
CA VAL A 132 0.54 9.09 -4.40
C VAL A 132 0.20 10.58 -4.40
N VAL A 133 1.21 11.41 -4.15
CA VAL A 133 1.14 12.87 -4.27
C VAL A 133 2.29 13.32 -5.17
N PRO A 134 2.03 13.88 -6.35
CA PRO A 134 3.07 14.44 -7.23
C PRO A 134 3.72 15.69 -6.65
#